data_AF-A0A6G3SXK7-F1
#
_entry.id   AF-A0A6G3SXK7-F1
#
_cell.length_a   1.000
_cell.length_b   1.000
_cell.length_c   1.000
_cell.angle_alpha   90.00
_cell.angle_beta   90.00
_cell.angle_gamma   90.00
#
_symmetry.space_group_name_H-M   'P 1'
#
loop_
_entity.id
_entity.type
_entity.pdbx_description
1 polymer ?
#
loop_
_entity_poly.entity_id
_entity_poly.type
_entity_poly.pdbx_seq_one_letter_code
_entity_poly.pdbx_strand_id
1 'polypeptide(L)'
;RVALPAWRMGRWPSRLDAGVVSALTELSRRDRLADGFALRLGERPACDLLEEPGVADEAVSLLAARLFHGGPAESGPGWAPVDWQQYPDEVVDRKWRTEAARLHRVLDTLGVPRASAADPAVPTLARVMEHLSGSGGPGGPGEELAAGIGAAVAREEAATSGLGGPGHGGQEHGGPGHGGPAQGGPGHGGPGHGGPGSGAAEDPLDLWGPGPLPLFPLQPPRTGTELLADHVAAMVCCAAVDTAGAAPGLDWLDGPALLVGGERRADLAAPVLSLVEDGDPDPLLSWLAEVGVRSDKPVRLV
;
A
#
# COMPACT_ATOMS: atom_id res chain seq x y z
N ARG A 1 6.26 -0.82 -5.90
CA ARG A 1 5.49 -2.02 -5.51
C ARG A 1 5.54 -2.24 -4.01
N VAL A 2 6.72 -2.54 -3.45
CA VAL A 2 6.87 -2.78 -2.01
C VAL A 2 6.41 -1.59 -1.16
N ALA A 3 6.67 -0.34 -1.52
CA ALA A 3 6.24 0.82 -0.72
C ALA A 3 4.73 1.14 -0.78
N LEU A 4 4.01 0.67 -1.81
CA LEU A 4 2.62 1.08 -2.05
C LEU A 4 1.64 0.69 -0.93
N PRO A 5 1.72 -0.52 -0.32
CA PRO A 5 0.91 -0.84 0.85
C PRO A 5 1.10 0.13 2.02
N ALA A 6 2.33 0.58 2.30
CA ALA A 6 2.58 1.56 3.35
C ALA A 6 1.90 2.89 3.02
N TRP A 7 2.07 3.37 1.78
CA TRP A 7 1.47 4.63 1.33
C TRP A 7 -0.06 4.62 1.48
N ARG A 8 -0.73 3.54 1.05
CA ARG A 8 -2.18 3.38 1.23
C ARG A 8 -2.64 3.39 2.70
N MET A 9 -1.75 3.17 3.65
CA MET A 9 -2.04 3.17 5.09
C MET A 9 -1.66 4.47 5.80
N GLY A 10 -1.31 5.52 5.06
CA GLY A 10 -0.84 6.75 5.68
C GLY A 10 0.58 6.61 6.23
N ARG A 11 1.42 5.78 5.60
CA ARG A 11 2.79 5.51 6.04
C ARG A 11 3.76 5.56 4.89
N TRP A 12 5.05 5.76 5.18
CA TRP A 12 6.07 5.81 4.15
C TRP A 12 7.39 5.18 4.66
N PRO A 13 8.10 4.37 3.86
CA PRO A 13 9.36 3.78 4.31
C PRO A 13 10.41 4.86 4.55
N SER A 14 10.99 4.94 5.74
CA SER A 14 11.98 5.99 6.06
C SER A 14 13.34 5.78 5.39
N ARG A 15 13.60 4.55 4.91
CA ARG A 15 14.86 4.15 4.27
C ARG A 15 14.64 3.63 2.85
N LEU A 16 14.03 4.42 1.97
CA LEU A 16 13.59 3.94 0.65
C LEU A 16 14.77 3.43 -0.19
N ASP A 17 15.91 4.12 -0.17
CA ASP A 17 17.11 3.73 -0.92
C ASP A 17 17.64 2.35 -0.48
N ALA A 18 17.64 2.08 0.83
CA ALA A 18 18.00 0.75 1.34
C ALA A 18 17.06 -0.35 0.82
N GLY A 19 15.78 -0.02 0.64
CA GLY A 19 14.80 -0.91 0.03
C GLY A 19 15.06 -1.16 -1.46
N VAL A 20 15.46 -0.12 -2.21
CA VAL A 20 15.84 -0.24 -3.62
C VAL A 20 17.06 -1.12 -3.79
N VAL A 21 18.11 -0.92 -2.99
CA VAL A 21 19.31 -1.76 -3.00
C VAL A 21 18.96 -3.22 -2.70
N SER A 22 18.11 -3.47 -1.71
CA SER A 22 17.66 -4.81 -1.34
C SER A 22 16.88 -5.49 -2.48
N ALA A 23 15.98 -4.77 -3.15
CA ALA A 23 15.24 -5.28 -4.30
C ALA A 23 16.15 -5.57 -5.51
N LEU A 24 17.09 -4.69 -5.83
CA LEU A 24 18.04 -4.92 -6.92
C LEU A 24 18.97 -6.11 -6.62
N THR A 25 19.32 -6.31 -5.35
CA THR A 25 20.14 -7.44 -4.90
C THR A 25 19.37 -8.76 -5.04
N GLU A 26 18.10 -8.80 -4.61
CA GLU A 26 17.21 -9.95 -4.79
C GLU A 26 16.99 -10.25 -6.28
N LEU A 27 16.73 -9.23 -7.10
CA LEU A 27 16.58 -9.38 -8.56
C LEU A 27 17.83 -9.97 -9.19
N SER A 28 19.01 -9.46 -8.83
CA SER A 28 20.29 -9.98 -9.33
C SER A 28 20.50 -11.46 -8.98
N ARG A 29 20.04 -11.89 -7.80
CA ARG A 29 20.11 -13.30 -7.39
C ARG A 29 19.14 -14.18 -8.17
N ARG A 30 17.90 -13.74 -8.39
CA ARG A 30 16.88 -14.54 -9.11
C ARG A 30 17.16 -14.67 -10.60
N ASP A 31 17.50 -13.55 -11.24
CA ASP A 31 17.63 -13.50 -12.70
C ASP A 31 19.05 -13.84 -13.17
N ARG A 32 19.97 -14.19 -12.24
CA ARG A 32 21.39 -14.42 -12.50
C ARG A 32 21.97 -13.30 -13.38
N LEU A 33 21.64 -12.05 -13.04
CA LEU A 33 22.22 -10.87 -13.68
C LEU A 33 23.75 -10.97 -13.60
N ALA A 34 24.44 -10.35 -14.57
CA ALA A 34 25.88 -10.48 -14.80
C ALA A 34 26.71 -10.64 -13.51
N ASP A 35 27.68 -11.55 -13.53
CA ASP A 35 28.54 -11.87 -12.39
C ASP A 35 29.09 -10.60 -11.72
N GLY A 36 28.93 -10.51 -10.39
CA GLY A 36 29.41 -9.38 -9.59
C GLY A 36 28.43 -8.21 -9.43
N PHE A 37 27.24 -8.23 -10.02
CA PHE A 37 26.25 -7.15 -9.83
C PHE A 37 25.81 -7.00 -8.37
N ALA A 38 25.47 -8.11 -7.72
CA ALA A 38 25.16 -8.12 -6.29
C ALA A 38 26.34 -7.68 -5.40
N LEU A 39 27.59 -7.95 -5.81
CA LEU A 39 28.79 -7.52 -5.09
C LEU A 39 28.90 -5.99 -5.10
N ARG A 40 28.68 -5.36 -6.27
CA ARG A 40 28.70 -3.89 -6.42
C ARG A 40 27.57 -3.20 -5.66
N LEU A 41 26.39 -3.82 -5.59
CA LEU A 41 25.28 -3.30 -4.78
C LEU A 41 25.57 -3.36 -3.26
N GLY A 42 26.47 -4.23 -2.82
CA GLY A 42 26.95 -4.28 -1.45
C GLY A 42 28.09 -3.31 -1.13
N GLU A 43 28.61 -2.57 -2.13
CA GLU A 43 29.58 -1.51 -1.89
C GLU A 43 28.90 -0.31 -1.21
N ARG A 44 29.69 0.50 -0.52
CA ARG A 44 29.20 1.68 0.19
C ARG A 44 28.51 2.62 -0.80
N PRO A 45 27.22 2.92 -0.64
CA PRO A 45 26.50 3.77 -1.59
C PRO A 45 27.00 5.22 -1.51
N ALA A 46 26.91 5.95 -2.62
CA ALA A 46 27.35 7.35 -2.67
C ALA A 46 26.56 8.27 -1.72
N CYS A 47 25.32 7.91 -1.36
CA CYS A 47 24.53 8.64 -0.38
C CYS A 47 25.16 8.62 1.02
N ASP A 48 25.97 7.62 1.37
CA ASP A 48 26.71 7.61 2.65
C ASP A 48 27.81 8.68 2.74
N LEU A 49 28.09 9.38 1.63
CA LEU A 49 29.02 10.52 1.61
C LEU A 49 28.32 11.85 1.96
N LEU A 50 26.99 11.86 2.06
CA LEU A 50 26.22 13.02 2.49
C LEU A 50 26.46 13.29 3.98
N GLU A 51 26.34 14.55 4.39
CA GLU A 51 26.44 14.93 5.81
C GLU A 51 25.28 14.30 6.63
N GLU A 52 24.08 14.27 6.05
CA GLU A 52 22.87 13.74 6.67
C GLU A 52 22.16 12.74 5.72
N PRO A 53 22.71 11.52 5.54
CA PRO A 53 22.18 10.55 4.57
C PRO A 53 20.73 10.13 4.88
N GLY A 54 20.36 10.04 6.16
CA GLY A 54 18.99 9.71 6.57
C GLY A 54 17.97 10.77 6.16
N VAL A 55 18.29 12.05 6.34
CA VAL A 55 17.40 13.16 5.95
C VAL A 55 17.19 13.19 4.43
N ALA A 56 18.25 12.89 3.67
CA ALA A 56 18.15 12.80 2.21
C ALA A 56 17.24 11.63 1.77
N ASP A 57 17.39 10.44 2.35
CA ASP A 57 16.55 9.28 2.03
C ASP A 57 15.08 9.52 2.44
N GLU A 58 14.84 10.18 3.58
CA GLU A 58 13.50 10.59 3.99
C GLU A 58 12.85 11.55 2.98
N ALA A 59 13.59 12.57 2.53
CA ALA A 59 13.12 13.50 1.51
C ALA A 59 12.84 12.80 0.17
N VAL A 60 13.70 11.85 -0.24
CA VAL A 60 13.50 11.03 -1.44
C VAL A 60 12.25 10.15 -1.31
N SER A 61 12.01 9.57 -0.13
CA SER A 61 10.85 8.72 0.11
C SER A 61 9.53 9.50 0.08
N LEU A 62 9.48 10.68 0.70
CA LEU A 62 8.33 11.58 0.64
C LEU A 62 8.08 12.08 -0.78
N LEU A 63 9.15 12.47 -1.50
CA LEU A 63 9.07 12.84 -2.90
C LEU A 63 8.51 11.70 -3.76
N ALA A 64 9.02 10.48 -3.58
CA ALA A 64 8.52 9.30 -4.29
C ALA A 64 7.03 9.06 -4.00
N ALA A 65 6.61 9.15 -2.74
CA ALA A 65 5.21 9.01 -2.38
C ALA A 65 4.32 10.10 -3.02
N ARG A 66 4.80 11.34 -3.08
CA ARG A 66 4.08 12.43 -3.74
C ARG A 66 3.95 12.20 -5.25
N LEU A 67 5.05 11.80 -5.91
CA LEU A 67 5.08 11.53 -7.35
C LEU A 67 4.20 10.34 -7.76
N PHE A 68 4.23 9.26 -6.98
CA PHE A 68 3.65 7.97 -7.38
C PHE A 68 2.32 7.64 -6.69
N HIS A 69 2.02 8.30 -5.57
CA HIS A 69 0.82 8.04 -4.78
C HIS A 69 0.00 9.31 -4.47
N GLY A 70 0.55 10.50 -4.70
CA GLY A 70 -0.11 11.76 -4.31
C GLY A 70 -0.08 11.98 -2.79
N GLY A 71 0.89 11.38 -2.10
CA GLY A 71 1.09 11.61 -0.66
C GLY A 71 1.48 13.06 -0.33
N PRO A 72 1.33 13.48 0.94
CA PRO A 72 1.71 14.82 1.38
C PRO A 72 3.22 15.04 1.26
N ALA A 73 3.63 16.31 1.14
CA ALA A 73 5.03 16.69 1.02
C ALA A 73 5.81 16.46 2.33
N GLU A 74 5.14 16.55 3.47
CA GLU A 74 5.75 16.46 4.79
C GLU A 74 5.11 15.34 5.63
N SER A 75 5.87 14.85 6.61
CA SER A 75 5.38 13.89 7.59
C SER A 75 4.35 14.51 8.54
N GLY A 76 3.50 13.68 9.12
CA GLY A 76 2.52 14.13 10.10
C GLY A 76 1.78 12.99 10.80
N PRO A 77 0.83 13.29 11.70
CA PRO A 77 0.12 12.28 12.48
C PRO A 77 -0.64 11.23 11.65
N GLY A 78 -1.05 11.56 10.42
CA GLY A 78 -1.65 10.64 9.45
C GLY A 78 -0.72 10.21 8.31
N TRP A 79 0.56 10.57 8.39
CA TRP A 79 1.58 10.29 7.38
C TRP A 79 2.93 10.01 8.05
N ALA A 80 3.07 8.80 8.60
CA ALA A 80 4.16 8.46 9.52
C ALA A 80 5.22 7.55 8.88
N PRO A 81 6.51 7.69 9.27
CA PRO A 81 7.55 6.79 8.79
C PRO A 81 7.31 5.34 9.23
N VAL A 82 7.85 4.39 8.48
CA VAL A 82 7.97 2.99 8.86
C VAL A 82 9.36 2.47 8.51
N ASP A 83 9.99 1.76 9.45
CA ASP A 83 11.24 1.08 9.19
C ASP A 83 11.03 -0.28 8.51
N TRP A 84 11.96 -0.70 7.67
CA TRP A 84 11.88 -2.01 7.01
C TRP A 84 11.84 -3.19 7.98
N GLN A 85 12.44 -3.08 9.18
CA GLN A 85 12.34 -4.12 10.21
C GLN A 85 10.93 -4.23 10.80
N GLN A 86 10.21 -3.11 10.89
CA GLN A 86 8.84 -3.04 11.41
C GLN A 86 7.79 -3.24 10.32
N TYR A 87 8.18 -3.10 9.05
CA TYR A 87 7.31 -3.19 7.88
C TYR A 87 6.41 -4.44 7.84
N PRO A 88 6.90 -5.66 8.18
CA PRO A 88 6.04 -6.83 8.21
C PRO A 88 4.85 -6.68 9.17
N ASP A 89 5.08 -6.26 10.40
CA ASP A 89 4.01 -6.13 11.39
C ASP A 89 3.12 -4.91 11.11
N GLU A 90 3.75 -3.79 10.81
CA GLU A 90 3.08 -2.50 10.74
C GLU A 90 2.34 -2.24 9.42
N VAL A 91 2.70 -2.98 8.37
CA VAL A 91 2.11 -2.84 7.03
C VAL A 91 1.59 -4.16 6.50
N VAL A 92 2.36 -5.25 6.54
CA VAL A 92 1.95 -6.51 5.92
C VAL A 92 0.81 -7.17 6.70
N ASP A 93 0.95 -7.37 8.01
CA ASP A 93 -0.14 -7.92 8.83
C ASP A 93 -1.37 -7.00 8.77
N ARG A 94 -1.18 -5.70 9.01
CA ARG A 94 -2.29 -4.73 8.94
C ARG A 94 -3.02 -4.72 7.60
N LYS A 95 -2.31 -4.92 6.48
CA LYS A 95 -2.92 -5.06 5.14
C LYS A 95 -3.85 -6.25 5.11
N TRP A 96 -3.33 -7.42 5.50
CA TRP A 96 -4.10 -8.65 5.48
C TRP A 96 -5.32 -8.57 6.38
N ARG A 97 -5.18 -8.01 7.59
CA ARG A 97 -6.28 -7.83 8.55
C ARG A 97 -7.36 -6.90 7.98
N THR A 98 -6.96 -5.80 7.33
CA THR A 98 -7.89 -4.85 6.69
C THR A 98 -8.65 -5.50 5.53
N GLU A 99 -7.96 -6.24 4.67
CA GLU A 99 -8.56 -6.96 3.54
C GLU A 99 -9.50 -8.07 4.03
N ALA A 100 -9.09 -8.87 5.02
CA ALA A 100 -9.93 -9.88 5.64
C ALA A 100 -11.16 -9.27 6.34
N ALA A 101 -11.01 -8.11 7.01
CA ALA A 101 -12.13 -7.37 7.58
C ALA A 101 -13.11 -6.89 6.51
N ARG A 102 -12.61 -6.39 5.37
CA ARG A 102 -13.46 -6.03 4.23
C ARG A 102 -14.23 -7.24 3.71
N LEU A 103 -13.55 -8.36 3.49
CA LEU A 103 -14.16 -9.60 3.02
C LEU A 103 -15.36 -9.99 3.89
N HIS A 104 -15.18 -10.03 5.21
CA HIS A 104 -16.26 -10.36 6.14
C HIS A 104 -17.38 -9.31 6.19
N ARG A 105 -17.06 -8.01 6.09
CA ARG A 105 -18.09 -6.95 5.98
C ARG A 105 -18.95 -7.12 4.73
N VAL A 106 -18.36 -7.52 3.60
CA VAL A 106 -19.11 -7.81 2.37
C VAL A 106 -19.97 -9.05 2.55
N LEU A 107 -19.44 -10.16 3.08
CA LEU A 107 -20.23 -11.36 3.40
C LEU A 107 -21.43 -11.06 4.32
N ASP A 108 -21.24 -10.20 5.31
CA ASP A 108 -22.33 -9.75 6.19
C ASP A 108 -23.38 -8.92 5.44
N THR A 109 -22.97 -8.07 4.49
CA THR A 109 -23.87 -7.27 3.64
C THR A 109 -24.69 -8.15 2.71
N LEU A 110 -24.09 -9.23 2.19
CA LEU A 110 -24.75 -10.24 1.35
C LEU A 110 -25.65 -11.20 2.15
N GLY A 111 -25.68 -11.09 3.48
CA GLY A 111 -26.49 -11.97 4.33
C GLY A 111 -26.00 -13.42 4.36
N VAL A 112 -24.73 -13.67 4.02
CA VAL A 112 -24.15 -15.02 4.00
C VAL A 112 -24.16 -15.59 5.42
N PRO A 113 -24.79 -16.77 5.65
CA PRO A 113 -24.81 -17.41 6.95
C PRO A 113 -23.41 -17.59 7.52
N ARG A 114 -23.31 -17.59 8.86
CA ARG A 114 -22.04 -17.84 9.54
C ARG A 114 -21.81 -19.35 9.68
N ALA A 115 -20.55 -19.77 9.61
CA ALA A 115 -20.18 -21.18 9.70
C ALA A 115 -20.72 -21.80 10.99
N SER A 116 -21.27 -23.02 10.87
CA SER A 116 -21.99 -23.72 11.93
C SER A 116 -21.03 -24.39 12.93
N ALA A 117 -20.22 -23.60 13.65
CA ALA A 117 -19.58 -23.99 14.92
C ALA A 117 -18.79 -22.79 15.49
N ALA A 118 -19.06 -22.43 16.76
CA ALA A 118 -18.48 -21.32 17.55
C ALA A 118 -19.09 -19.92 17.32
N ASP A 119 -18.91 -19.06 18.34
CA ASP A 119 -19.59 -17.78 18.58
C ASP A 119 -19.99 -17.01 17.30
N PRO A 120 -21.30 -16.73 17.10
CA PRO A 120 -21.85 -16.14 15.87
C PRO A 120 -21.37 -14.73 15.55
N ALA A 121 -20.46 -14.13 16.33
CA ALA A 121 -19.86 -12.83 16.05
C ALA A 121 -18.48 -12.90 15.37
N VAL A 122 -17.86 -14.09 15.25
CA VAL A 122 -16.40 -14.15 15.03
C VAL A 122 -16.01 -14.56 13.60
N PRO A 123 -15.12 -13.81 12.93
CA PRO A 123 -14.62 -14.15 11.59
C PRO A 123 -13.83 -15.46 11.56
N THR A 124 -14.11 -16.32 10.58
CA THR A 124 -13.40 -17.60 10.36
C THR A 124 -13.15 -17.82 8.87
N LEU A 125 -12.04 -18.50 8.54
CA LEU A 125 -11.72 -18.87 7.17
C LEU A 125 -12.70 -19.92 6.64
N ALA A 126 -13.19 -20.82 7.51
CA ALA A 126 -14.22 -21.80 7.17
C ALA A 126 -15.46 -21.16 6.53
N ARG A 127 -15.96 -20.04 7.07
CA ARG A 127 -17.11 -19.31 6.51
C ARG A 127 -16.88 -18.86 5.07
N VAL A 128 -15.67 -18.39 4.76
CA VAL A 128 -15.30 -17.94 3.40
C VAL A 128 -15.29 -19.11 2.44
N MET A 129 -14.64 -20.22 2.82
CA MET A 129 -14.57 -21.42 1.99
C MET A 129 -15.95 -22.05 1.76
N GLU A 130 -16.76 -22.19 2.82
CA GLU A 130 -18.14 -22.72 2.72
C GLU A 130 -19.01 -21.91 1.76
N HIS A 131 -18.86 -20.58 1.77
CA HIS A 131 -19.61 -19.72 0.85
C HIS A 131 -19.16 -19.88 -0.59
N LEU A 132 -17.85 -19.89 -0.84
CA LEU A 132 -17.27 -19.99 -2.19
C LEU A 132 -17.48 -21.38 -2.81
N SER A 133 -17.50 -22.43 -1.99
CA SER A 133 -17.78 -23.80 -2.44
C SER A 133 -19.27 -24.13 -2.57
N GLY A 134 -20.16 -23.20 -2.21
CA GLY A 134 -21.60 -23.36 -2.39
C GLY A 134 -21.96 -23.45 -3.88
N SER A 135 -22.83 -24.40 -4.24
CA SER A 135 -23.28 -24.57 -5.63
C SER A 135 -24.06 -23.34 -6.11
N GLY A 136 -23.46 -22.52 -6.98
CA GLY A 136 -24.10 -21.37 -7.62
C GLY A 136 -24.60 -21.69 -9.02
N GLY A 137 -25.78 -21.16 -9.39
CA GLY A 137 -26.16 -21.04 -10.80
C GLY A 137 -25.28 -20.03 -11.54
N PRO A 138 -25.65 -19.62 -12.77
CA PRO A 138 -24.96 -18.53 -13.47
C PRO A 138 -24.94 -17.27 -12.59
N GLY A 139 -23.76 -16.67 -12.36
CA GLY A 139 -23.59 -15.61 -11.34
C GLY A 139 -23.29 -16.14 -9.94
N GLY A 140 -22.45 -17.18 -9.82
CA GLY A 140 -22.21 -17.91 -8.58
C GLY A 140 -21.70 -17.06 -7.40
N PRO A 141 -21.64 -17.62 -6.19
CA PRO A 141 -21.32 -16.89 -4.96
C PRO A 141 -20.00 -16.10 -5.03
N GLY A 142 -19.00 -16.61 -5.76
CA GLY A 142 -17.73 -15.89 -6.00
C GLY A 142 -17.89 -14.59 -6.80
N GLU A 143 -18.78 -14.54 -7.79
CA GLU A 143 -18.98 -13.35 -8.63
C GLU A 143 -19.66 -12.22 -7.84
N GLU A 144 -20.70 -12.53 -7.06
CA GLU A 144 -21.38 -11.57 -6.20
C GLU A 144 -20.43 -11.00 -5.13
N LEU A 145 -19.64 -11.87 -4.50
CA LEU A 145 -18.65 -11.48 -3.52
C LEU A 145 -17.53 -10.63 -4.15
N ALA A 146 -17.04 -11.01 -5.33
CA ALA A 146 -16.06 -10.23 -6.08
C ALA A 146 -16.58 -8.83 -6.43
N ALA A 147 -17.82 -8.72 -6.90
CA ALA A 147 -18.47 -7.44 -7.17
C ALA A 147 -18.62 -6.59 -5.90
N GLY A 148 -19.02 -7.20 -4.78
CA GLY A 148 -19.15 -6.55 -3.48
C GLY A 148 -17.81 -6.01 -2.95
N ILE A 149 -16.73 -6.78 -3.09
CA ILE A 149 -15.36 -6.38 -2.76
C ILE A 149 -14.91 -5.22 -3.66
N GLY A 150 -15.08 -5.33 -4.98
CA GLY A 150 -14.72 -4.28 -5.93
C GLY A 150 -15.42 -2.96 -5.60
N ALA A 151 -16.72 -3.00 -5.32
CA ALA A 151 -17.48 -1.83 -4.90
C ALA A 151 -17.00 -1.25 -3.56
N ALA A 152 -16.58 -2.09 -2.61
CA ALA A 152 -16.05 -1.63 -1.33
C ALA A 152 -14.67 -0.97 -1.47
N VAL A 153 -13.79 -1.51 -2.30
CA VAL A 153 -12.48 -0.92 -2.60
C VAL A 153 -12.65 0.44 -3.30
N ALA A 154 -13.50 0.51 -4.33
CA ALA A 154 -13.74 1.76 -5.05
C ALA A 154 -14.28 2.88 -4.15
N ARG A 155 -15.15 2.55 -3.18
CA ARG A 155 -15.66 3.53 -2.19
C ARG A 155 -14.56 4.06 -1.28
N GLU A 156 -13.63 3.22 -0.85
CA GLU A 156 -12.52 3.65 0.01
C GLU A 156 -11.50 4.49 -0.75
N GLU A 157 -11.17 4.12 -1.98
CA GLU A 157 -10.28 4.92 -2.84
C GLU A 157 -10.88 6.31 -3.16
N ALA A 158 -12.20 6.38 -3.35
CA ALA A 158 -12.91 7.66 -3.51
C ALA A 158 -12.88 8.51 -2.22
N ALA A 159 -13.03 7.89 -1.05
CA ALA A 159 -12.96 8.58 0.24
C ALA A 159 -11.56 9.15 0.52
N THR A 160 -10.49 8.42 0.18
CA THR A 160 -9.10 8.92 0.32
C THR A 160 -8.80 10.07 -0.63
N SER A 161 -9.38 10.05 -1.84
CA SER A 161 -9.19 11.11 -2.84
C SER A 161 -9.93 12.40 -2.47
N GLY A 162 -11.06 12.30 -1.77
CA GLY A 162 -11.86 13.46 -1.33
C GLY A 162 -11.26 14.28 -0.18
N LEU A 163 -10.27 13.74 0.54
CA LEU A 163 -9.61 14.42 1.67
C LEU A 163 -8.39 15.28 1.26
N GLY A 164 -7.98 15.22 -0.02
CA GLY A 164 -6.78 15.90 -0.53
C GLY A 164 -6.99 17.28 -1.16
N GLY A 165 -8.19 17.88 -1.08
CA GLY A 165 -8.44 19.21 -1.61
C GLY A 165 -8.08 20.32 -0.61
N PRO A 166 -7.16 21.26 -0.91
CA PRO A 166 -7.00 22.44 -0.07
C PRO A 166 -8.27 23.28 -0.17
N GLY A 167 -9.02 23.36 0.94
CA GLY A 167 -10.13 24.28 1.11
C GLY A 167 -9.64 25.72 1.10
N HIS A 168 -9.45 26.32 -0.07
CA HIS A 168 -9.41 27.76 -0.20
C HIS A 168 -10.83 28.29 -0.10
N GLY A 169 -11.20 28.75 1.11
CA GLY A 169 -12.37 29.57 1.33
C GLY A 169 -12.37 30.74 0.35
N GLY A 170 -13.37 30.80 -0.51
CA GLY A 170 -13.63 31.93 -1.37
C GLY A 170 -13.90 33.16 -0.51
N GLN A 171 -12.93 34.07 -0.45
CA GLN A 171 -13.15 35.41 0.04
C GLN A 171 -13.15 36.36 -1.16
N GLU A 172 -14.36 36.60 -1.65
CA GLU A 172 -14.68 37.65 -2.61
C GLU A 172 -14.34 39.01 -1.99
N HIS A 173 -13.23 39.62 -2.43
CA HIS A 173 -13.00 41.05 -2.22
C HIS A 173 -13.15 41.77 -3.55
N GLY A 174 -14.35 42.33 -3.74
CA GLY A 174 -14.62 43.32 -4.77
C GLY A 174 -13.77 44.58 -4.58
N GLY A 175 -13.36 45.16 -5.71
CA GLY A 175 -12.78 46.51 -5.77
C GLY A 175 -13.78 47.60 -5.32
N PRO A 176 -13.37 48.88 -5.32
CA PRO A 176 -13.03 49.54 -6.58
C PRO A 176 -11.80 50.47 -6.51
N GLY A 177 -11.37 50.91 -7.70
CA GLY A 177 -10.16 51.69 -7.92
C GLY A 177 -10.30 53.21 -7.85
N HIS A 178 -9.15 53.86 -7.85
CA HIS A 178 -8.83 55.26 -8.21
C HIS A 178 -7.32 55.23 -8.55
N GLY A 179 -6.74 55.75 -9.64
CA GLY A 179 -7.09 56.85 -10.53
C GLY A 179 -6.13 58.03 -10.30
N GLY A 180 -4.98 58.10 -11.00
CA GLY A 180 -4.14 59.32 -11.05
C GLY A 180 -2.64 59.11 -11.39
N PRO A 181 -2.02 59.84 -12.33
CA PRO A 181 -0.69 59.52 -12.88
C PRO A 181 0.47 60.49 -12.53
N ALA A 182 1.69 59.99 -12.81
CA ALA A 182 2.92 60.65 -13.29
C ALA A 182 3.76 61.60 -12.39
N GLN A 183 5.05 61.24 -12.26
CA GLN A 183 6.31 62.02 -12.38
C GLN A 183 7.43 61.18 -11.72
N GLY A 184 8.64 60.93 -12.25
CA GLY A 184 9.51 61.67 -13.15
C GLY A 184 10.81 62.01 -12.40
N GLY A 185 11.87 61.20 -12.54
CA GLY A 185 13.21 61.53 -12.02
C GLY A 185 14.21 60.37 -12.05
N PRO A 186 15.39 60.49 -12.70
CA PRO A 186 16.43 59.48 -12.69
C PRO A 186 17.42 59.72 -11.53
N GLY A 187 17.74 58.68 -10.76
CA GLY A 187 18.65 58.76 -9.62
C GLY A 187 19.61 57.58 -9.57
N HIS A 188 20.82 57.80 -10.08
CA HIS A 188 22.13 57.25 -9.73
C HIS A 188 22.21 55.90 -8.98
N GLY A 189 22.91 54.96 -9.63
CA GLY A 189 23.31 53.69 -9.06
C GLY A 189 24.36 53.80 -7.95
N GLY A 190 24.22 52.91 -6.97
CA GLY A 190 25.26 52.45 -6.07
C GLY A 190 25.12 50.93 -5.90
N PRO A 191 26.22 50.14 -5.86
CA PRO A 191 26.13 48.71 -5.68
C PRO A 191 25.88 48.41 -4.20
N GLY A 192 24.63 48.17 -3.85
CA GLY A 192 24.26 47.58 -2.55
C GLY A 192 24.56 46.09 -2.57
N HIS A 193 25.43 45.65 -1.66
CA HIS A 193 25.70 44.25 -1.37
C HIS A 193 24.41 43.53 -0.96
N GLY A 194 23.81 42.79 -1.89
CA GLY A 194 22.78 41.80 -1.60
C GLY A 194 23.45 40.54 -1.05
N GLY A 195 23.36 40.33 0.26
CA GLY A 195 23.58 39.00 0.83
C GLY A 195 22.57 38.01 0.24
N PRO A 196 22.89 36.71 0.17
CA PRO A 196 21.92 35.74 -0.31
C PRO A 196 20.77 35.70 0.69
N GLY A 197 19.64 36.29 0.29
CA GLY A 197 18.38 36.04 0.97
C GLY A 197 18.17 34.53 0.95
N SER A 198 17.90 33.96 2.12
CA SER A 198 17.36 32.62 2.29
C SER A 198 16.03 32.56 1.53
N GLY A 199 16.10 32.29 0.22
CA GLY A 199 14.96 31.83 -0.52
C GLY A 199 14.51 30.55 0.17
N ALA A 200 13.30 30.54 0.71
CA ALA A 200 12.58 29.29 0.89
C ALA A 200 12.75 28.53 -0.42
N ALA A 201 13.39 27.36 -0.38
CA ALA A 201 13.59 26.57 -1.58
C ALA A 201 12.22 26.41 -2.23
N GLU A 202 12.05 26.97 -3.43
CA GLU A 202 10.85 26.77 -4.22
C GLU A 202 10.61 25.26 -4.28
N ASP A 203 9.37 24.82 -4.02
CA ASP A 203 9.07 23.39 -4.04
C ASP A 203 9.45 22.90 -5.45
N PRO A 204 10.35 21.91 -5.60
CA PRO A 204 10.77 21.43 -6.91
C PRO A 204 9.60 21.01 -7.81
N LEU A 205 8.45 20.73 -7.20
CA LEU A 205 7.21 20.35 -7.86
C LEU A 205 6.31 21.54 -8.23
N ASP A 206 6.60 22.76 -7.77
CA ASP A 206 5.94 24.01 -8.21
C ASP A 206 6.11 24.24 -9.72
N LEU A 207 7.19 23.69 -10.30
CA LEU A 207 7.44 23.67 -11.75
C LEU A 207 6.34 22.96 -12.55
N TRP A 208 5.57 22.06 -11.93
CA TRP A 208 4.42 21.39 -12.55
C TRP A 208 3.08 22.08 -12.25
N GLY A 209 3.10 23.19 -11.50
CA GLY A 209 1.93 23.99 -11.15
C GLY A 209 1.08 23.41 -10.01
N PRO A 210 0.04 24.14 -9.55
CA PRO A 210 -0.81 23.75 -8.41
C PRO A 210 -1.79 22.61 -8.74
N GLY A 211 -1.68 22.00 -9.92
CA GLY A 211 -2.53 20.89 -10.33
C GLY A 211 -2.10 19.57 -9.67
N PRO A 212 -3.03 18.61 -9.48
CA PRO A 212 -2.65 17.27 -9.03
C PRO A 212 -1.63 16.68 -10.01
N LEU A 213 -0.53 16.16 -9.46
CA LEU A 213 0.50 15.52 -10.27
C LEU A 213 -0.13 14.39 -11.10
N PRO A 214 0.28 14.20 -12.36
CA PRO A 214 -0.18 13.06 -13.14
C PRO A 214 0.32 11.78 -12.47
N LEU A 215 -0.54 11.15 -11.66
CA LEU A 215 -0.20 9.93 -10.96
C LEU A 215 -0.12 8.78 -11.97
N PHE A 216 1.04 8.16 -12.04
CA PHE A 216 1.20 6.92 -12.79
C PHE A 216 0.56 5.78 -11.98
N PRO A 217 -0.45 5.07 -12.51
CA PRO A 217 -1.01 3.93 -11.81
C PRO A 217 0.07 2.88 -11.64
N LEU A 218 0.52 2.69 -10.40
CA LEU A 218 1.59 1.74 -10.04
C LEU A 218 1.16 0.28 -10.18
N GLN A 219 -0.13 0.04 -10.34
CA GLN A 219 -0.73 -1.26 -10.54
C GLN A 219 -1.74 -1.18 -11.69
N PRO A 220 -1.78 -2.19 -12.59
CA PRO A 220 -2.88 -2.34 -13.54
C PRO A 220 -4.22 -2.39 -12.82
N PRO A 221 -5.33 -1.95 -13.45
CA PRO A 221 -6.66 -2.15 -12.90
C PRO A 221 -6.91 -3.63 -12.61
N ARG A 222 -7.26 -3.94 -11.36
CA ARG A 222 -7.53 -5.31 -10.93
C ARG A 222 -8.96 -5.69 -11.31
N THR A 223 -9.13 -6.91 -11.81
CA THR A 223 -10.46 -7.50 -12.02
C THR A 223 -11.11 -7.84 -10.68
N GLY A 224 -12.44 -8.04 -10.68
CA GLY A 224 -13.16 -8.46 -9.47
C GLY A 224 -12.61 -9.77 -8.90
N THR A 225 -12.32 -10.74 -9.76
CA THR A 225 -11.75 -12.05 -9.40
C THR A 225 -10.37 -11.92 -8.75
N GLU A 226 -9.50 -11.07 -9.32
CA GLU A 226 -8.18 -10.80 -8.72
C GLU A 226 -8.30 -10.16 -7.34
N LEU A 227 -9.23 -9.21 -7.16
CA LEU A 227 -9.48 -8.63 -5.85
C LEU A 227 -10.00 -9.66 -4.86
N LEU A 228 -10.93 -10.52 -5.27
CA LEU A 228 -11.43 -11.61 -4.42
C LEU A 228 -10.28 -12.55 -4.01
N ALA A 229 -9.44 -12.98 -4.95
CA ALA A 229 -8.27 -13.81 -4.66
C ALA A 229 -7.31 -13.15 -3.66
N ASP A 230 -7.03 -11.85 -3.81
CA ASP A 230 -6.20 -11.10 -2.85
C ASP A 230 -6.81 -11.10 -1.44
N HIS A 231 -8.13 -10.92 -1.33
CA HIS A 231 -8.84 -10.88 -0.05
C HIS A 231 -8.94 -12.25 0.61
N VAL A 232 -9.11 -13.32 -0.16
CA VAL A 232 -9.07 -14.71 0.33
C VAL A 232 -7.65 -15.05 0.79
N ALA A 233 -6.62 -14.72 0.01
CA ALA A 233 -5.22 -14.92 0.41
C ALA A 233 -4.90 -14.18 1.71
N ALA A 234 -5.35 -12.93 1.86
CA ALA A 234 -5.23 -12.16 3.10
C ALA A 234 -5.88 -12.87 4.29
N MET A 235 -7.08 -13.42 4.13
CA MET A 235 -7.77 -14.18 5.17
C MET A 235 -7.02 -15.46 5.55
N VAL A 236 -6.46 -16.18 4.57
CA VAL A 236 -5.63 -17.36 4.81
C VAL A 236 -4.35 -16.98 5.57
N CYS A 237 -3.67 -15.91 5.18
CA CYS A 237 -2.49 -15.42 5.89
C CYS A 237 -2.81 -15.04 7.35
N CYS A 238 -3.92 -14.33 7.58
CA CYS A 238 -4.41 -14.00 8.92
C CYS A 238 -4.65 -15.26 9.77
N ALA A 239 -5.32 -16.27 9.20
CA ALA A 239 -5.54 -17.54 9.89
C ALA A 239 -4.25 -18.30 10.19
N ALA A 240 -3.28 -18.28 9.26
CA ALA A 240 -1.98 -18.92 9.45
C ALA A 240 -1.17 -18.26 10.57
N VAL A 241 -1.18 -16.92 10.64
CA VAL A 241 -0.54 -16.17 11.73
C VAL A 241 -1.19 -16.51 13.08
N ASP A 242 -2.53 -16.53 13.12
CA ASP A 242 -3.26 -16.71 14.39
C ASP A 242 -3.26 -18.16 14.91
N THR A 243 -3.10 -19.15 14.03
CA THR A 243 -3.35 -20.56 14.39
C THR A 243 -2.19 -21.51 14.15
N ALA A 244 -1.24 -21.14 13.27
CA ALA A 244 -0.14 -22.02 12.85
C ALA A 244 1.25 -21.43 13.16
N GLY A 245 1.33 -20.28 13.84
CA GLY A 245 2.61 -19.64 14.16
C GLY A 245 3.35 -19.10 12.93
N ALA A 246 2.63 -18.84 11.84
CA ALA A 246 3.18 -18.12 10.71
C ALA A 246 3.44 -16.64 11.09
N ALA A 247 4.26 -15.96 10.30
CA ALA A 247 4.57 -14.55 10.50
C ALA A 247 4.37 -13.75 9.19
N PRO A 248 3.99 -12.47 9.29
CA PRO A 248 4.11 -11.57 8.16
C PRO A 248 5.59 -11.40 7.81
N GLY A 249 5.86 -11.22 6.52
CA GLY A 249 7.19 -11.01 5.99
C GLY A 249 7.15 -10.16 4.74
N LEU A 250 8.33 -9.89 4.20
CA LEU A 250 8.51 -9.08 3.00
C LEU A 250 9.41 -9.81 2.00
N ASP A 251 8.91 -9.94 0.77
CA ASP A 251 9.68 -10.25 -0.41
C ASP A 251 9.99 -8.95 -1.16
N TRP A 252 11.25 -8.68 -1.43
CA TRP A 252 11.65 -7.40 -2.04
C TRP A 252 11.15 -7.21 -3.48
N LEU A 253 10.78 -8.29 -4.16
CA LEU A 253 10.23 -8.23 -5.51
C LEU A 253 8.71 -8.35 -5.46
N ASP A 254 8.18 -9.29 -4.68
CA ASP A 254 6.77 -9.64 -4.71
C ASP A 254 5.93 -8.87 -3.68
N GLY A 255 6.56 -8.27 -2.66
CA GLY A 255 5.91 -7.52 -1.60
C GLY A 255 5.52 -8.40 -0.40
N PRO A 256 4.35 -8.18 0.23
CA PRO A 256 3.87 -8.97 1.36
C PRO A 256 4.07 -10.49 1.17
N ALA A 257 4.66 -11.16 2.14
CA ALA A 257 4.97 -12.59 2.07
C ALA A 257 4.61 -13.30 3.38
N LEU A 258 4.10 -14.52 3.30
CA LEU A 258 3.85 -15.36 4.47
C LEU A 258 5.11 -16.17 4.79
N LEU A 259 5.55 -16.12 6.05
CA LEU A 259 6.67 -16.91 6.56
C LEU A 259 6.17 -18.04 7.45
N VAL A 260 6.59 -19.27 7.17
CA VAL A 260 6.30 -20.46 7.99
C VAL A 260 7.63 -21.09 8.38
N GLY A 261 7.92 -21.14 9.69
CA GLY A 261 9.22 -21.59 10.18
C GLY A 261 10.39 -20.70 9.74
N GLY A 262 10.14 -19.43 9.43
CA GLY A 262 11.13 -18.47 8.92
C GLY A 262 11.31 -18.49 7.40
N GLU A 263 10.71 -19.45 6.70
CA GLU A 263 10.83 -19.59 5.24
C GLU A 263 9.59 -19.06 4.52
N ARG A 264 9.79 -18.46 3.34
CA ARG A 264 8.70 -17.92 2.54
C ARG A 264 7.85 -19.03 1.90
N ARG A 265 6.53 -18.95 2.06
CA ARG A 265 5.56 -19.76 1.32
C ARG A 265 5.08 -19.03 0.08
N ALA A 266 5.36 -19.60 -1.10
CA ALA A 266 5.01 -19.02 -2.41
C ALA A 266 3.92 -19.82 -3.16
N ASP A 267 3.48 -20.93 -2.58
CA ASP A 267 2.60 -21.93 -3.18
C ASP A 267 1.11 -21.72 -2.88
N LEU A 268 0.76 -20.65 -2.15
CA LEU A 268 -0.62 -20.33 -1.77
C LEU A 268 -1.50 -19.85 -2.94
N ALA A 269 -0.92 -19.24 -3.97
CA ALA A 269 -1.67 -18.58 -5.03
C ALA A 269 -2.58 -19.54 -5.82
N ALA A 270 -2.06 -20.72 -6.20
CA ALA A 270 -2.82 -21.69 -6.97
C ALA A 270 -4.01 -22.30 -6.19
N PRO A 271 -3.85 -22.74 -4.91
CA PRO A 271 -4.97 -23.17 -4.09
C PRO A 271 -6.07 -22.11 -3.89
N VAL A 272 -5.69 -20.84 -3.72
CA VAL A 272 -6.66 -19.74 -3.59
C VAL A 272 -7.41 -19.53 -4.90
N LEU A 273 -6.72 -19.58 -6.04
CA LEU A 273 -7.34 -19.40 -7.35
C LEU A 273 -8.36 -20.51 -7.64
N SER A 274 -8.02 -21.77 -7.34
CA SER A 274 -8.95 -22.90 -7.50
C SER A 274 -10.24 -22.72 -6.69
N LEU A 275 -10.15 -22.21 -5.46
CA LEU A 275 -11.33 -21.88 -4.67
C LEU A 275 -12.15 -20.72 -5.27
N VAL A 276 -11.48 -19.68 -5.77
CA VAL A 276 -12.14 -18.45 -6.24
C VAL A 276 -12.77 -18.61 -7.62
N GLU A 277 -12.11 -19.32 -8.53
CA GLU A 277 -12.56 -19.49 -9.92
C GLU A 277 -13.44 -20.74 -10.09
N ASP A 278 -13.05 -21.86 -9.47
CA ASP A 278 -13.74 -23.14 -9.65
C ASP A 278 -14.67 -23.51 -8.49
N GLY A 279 -14.60 -22.77 -7.37
CA GLY A 279 -15.31 -23.12 -6.13
C GLY A 279 -14.73 -24.36 -5.42
N ASP A 280 -13.59 -24.88 -5.88
CA ASP A 280 -12.97 -26.11 -5.35
C ASP A 280 -12.14 -25.80 -4.09
N PRO A 281 -12.56 -26.26 -2.89
CA PRO A 281 -11.82 -26.01 -1.66
C PRO A 281 -10.67 -26.99 -1.45
N ASP A 282 -10.61 -28.12 -2.16
CA ASP A 282 -9.72 -29.23 -1.83
C ASP A 282 -8.22 -28.86 -1.88
N PRO A 283 -7.73 -28.13 -2.89
CA PRO A 283 -6.35 -27.69 -2.92
C PRO A 283 -5.99 -26.80 -1.73
N LEU A 284 -6.90 -25.91 -1.33
CA LEU A 284 -6.68 -25.02 -0.20
C LEU A 284 -6.73 -25.79 1.13
N LEU A 285 -7.69 -26.69 1.30
CA LEU A 285 -7.77 -27.54 2.49
C LEU A 285 -6.52 -28.40 2.68
N SER A 286 -5.97 -28.95 1.59
CA SER A 286 -4.71 -29.68 1.60
C SER A 286 -3.53 -28.81 2.06
N TRP A 287 -3.41 -27.60 1.48
CA TRP A 287 -2.38 -26.63 1.88
C TRP A 287 -2.50 -26.21 3.35
N LEU A 288 -3.72 -25.94 3.82
CA LEU A 288 -3.98 -25.58 5.22
C LEU A 288 -3.57 -26.71 6.18
N ALA A 289 -3.85 -27.96 5.82
CA ALA A 289 -3.48 -29.13 6.62
C ALA A 289 -1.96 -29.32 6.69
N GLU A 290 -1.25 -29.10 5.58
CA GLU A 290 0.21 -29.17 5.53
C GLU A 290 0.88 -28.12 6.43
N VAL A 291 0.36 -26.89 6.40
CA VAL A 291 0.87 -25.76 7.22
C VAL A 291 0.41 -25.86 8.68
N GLY A 292 -0.69 -26.58 8.95
CA GLY A 292 -1.30 -26.69 10.27
C GLY A 292 -2.28 -25.55 10.60
N VAL A 293 -2.83 -24.86 9.60
CA VAL A 293 -3.77 -23.76 9.76
C VAL A 293 -5.16 -24.28 10.16
N ARG A 294 -5.77 -23.65 11.17
CA ARG A 294 -7.10 -24.02 11.67
C ARG A 294 -8.16 -23.08 11.13
N SER A 295 -8.82 -23.48 10.04
CA SER A 295 -9.85 -22.67 9.38
C SER A 295 -11.11 -22.44 10.24
N ASP A 296 -11.38 -23.32 11.20
CA ASP A 296 -12.49 -23.27 12.15
C ASP A 296 -12.29 -22.25 13.28
N LYS A 297 -11.06 -21.77 13.47
CA LYS A 297 -10.75 -20.88 14.59
C LYS A 297 -11.03 -19.42 14.26
N PRO A 298 -11.47 -18.64 15.26
CA PRO A 298 -11.47 -17.19 15.21
C PRO A 298 -10.19 -16.58 14.64
N VAL A 299 -10.36 -15.65 13.71
CA VAL A 299 -9.28 -14.81 13.19
C VAL A 299 -9.47 -13.40 13.73
N ARG A 300 -8.39 -12.83 14.28
CA ARG A 300 -8.38 -11.44 14.75
C ARG A 300 -8.30 -10.53 13.53
N LEU A 301 -9.20 -9.57 13.37
CA LEU A 301 -9.20 -8.67 12.21
C LEU A 301 -8.87 -7.21 12.56
N VAL A 302 -8.60 -6.94 13.84
CA VAL A 302 -8.25 -5.63 14.41
C VAL A 302 -7.33 -5.82 15.60
#